data_AF-A0A016V7D0-F1
#
_entry.id   AF-A0A016V7D0-F1
#
_cell.length_a   1.000
_cell.length_b   1.000
_cell.length_c   1.000
_cell.angle_alpha   90.00
_cell.angle_beta   90.00
_cell.angle_gamma   90.00
#
_symmetry.space_group_name_H-M   'P 1'
#
loop_
_entity.id
_entity.type
_entity.pdbx_description
1 polymer ?
#
loop_
_entity_poly.entity_id
_entity_poly.type
_entity_poly.pdbx_seq_one_letter_code
_entity_poly.pdbx_strand_id
1 'polypeptide(L)'
;MLRARDNQSMIRPEYLNETVQIINFVSSHFLIYDADARRNQSFDEFCGGFCQANEPVRQFYNGMRVLAANASFELENRIDLAYPTSEMFSRSFSLLPNFFGIELEDDGRTLKSVAMIALIFRAEKHRSWTRNMVKQWELGVQTYFEKYVDTSSRTTFCLIDL
;
A
#
# COMPACT_ATOMS: atom_id res chain seq x y z
N MET A 1 2.28 8.60 -2.41
CA MET A 1 1.94 8.07 -3.75
C MET A 1 3.18 7.54 -4.42
N LEU A 2 3.08 6.43 -5.13
CA LEU A 2 4.16 5.72 -5.81
C LEU A 2 3.92 5.74 -7.32
N ARG A 3 4.98 6.01 -8.10
CA ARG A 3 5.00 5.92 -9.56
C ARG A 3 6.25 5.19 -10.02
N ALA A 4 6.16 4.50 -11.16
CA ALA A 4 7.33 3.90 -11.77
C ALA A 4 8.18 5.00 -12.43
N ARG A 5 9.50 4.93 -12.27
CA ARG A 5 10.45 5.90 -12.85
C ARG A 5 10.51 5.85 -14.35
N ASP A 6 10.26 4.68 -14.92
CA ASP A 6 10.12 4.49 -16.37
C ASP A 6 8.77 5.00 -16.91
N ASN A 7 7.92 5.60 -16.05
CA ASN A 7 6.56 6.06 -16.35
C ASN A 7 5.64 4.98 -16.92
N GLN A 8 5.98 3.71 -16.74
CA GLN A 8 5.12 2.59 -17.12
C GLN A 8 4.28 2.14 -15.91
N SER A 9 3.60 1.00 -16.05
CA SER A 9 2.67 0.54 -15.04
C SER A 9 3.27 0.09 -13.70
N MET A 10 2.62 0.47 -12.59
CA MET A 10 2.92 0.03 -11.23
C MET A 10 2.49 -1.41 -10.89
N ILE A 11 1.69 -2.10 -11.72
CA ILE A 11 1.24 -3.49 -11.45
C ILE A 11 2.22 -4.56 -11.92
N ARG A 12 3.45 -4.19 -12.32
CA ARG A 12 4.51 -5.17 -12.55
C ARG A 12 4.93 -5.85 -11.24
N PRO A 13 5.25 -7.16 -11.24
CA PRO A 13 5.54 -7.91 -10.02
C PRO A 13 6.60 -7.28 -9.11
N GLU A 14 7.68 -6.77 -9.69
CA GLU A 14 8.78 -6.15 -8.94
C GLU A 14 8.38 -4.84 -8.25
N TYR A 15 7.50 -4.05 -8.86
CA TYR A 15 7.00 -2.79 -8.31
C TYR A 15 5.96 -3.03 -7.21
N LEU A 16 5.09 -4.03 -7.38
CA LEU A 16 4.15 -4.44 -6.34
C LEU A 16 4.87 -5.05 -5.14
N ASN A 17 5.91 -5.85 -5.37
CA ASN A 17 6.76 -6.39 -4.31
C ASN A 17 7.42 -5.27 -3.49
N GLU A 18 8.04 -4.30 -4.18
CA GLU A 18 8.63 -3.11 -3.59
C GLU A 18 7.59 -2.29 -2.80
N THR A 19 6.39 -2.12 -3.37
CA THR A 19 5.28 -1.44 -2.71
C THR A 19 4.87 -2.13 -1.42
N VAL A 20 4.76 -3.46 -1.41
CA VAL A 20 4.43 -4.23 -0.20
C VAL A 20 5.54 -4.13 0.86
N GLN A 21 6.81 -4.11 0.44
CA GLN A 21 7.94 -3.88 1.35
C GLN A 21 7.88 -2.49 1.99
N ILE A 22 7.55 -1.45 1.20
CA ILE A 22 7.34 -0.09 1.70
C ILE A 22 6.20 -0.07 2.73
N ILE A 23 5.06 -0.72 2.42
CA ILE A 23 3.94 -0.80 3.37
C ILE A 23 4.41 -1.45 4.68
N ASN A 24 5.07 -2.62 4.62
CA ASN A 24 5.61 -3.30 5.79
C ASN A 24 6.55 -2.42 6.61
N PHE A 25 7.47 -1.73 5.94
CA PHE A 25 8.49 -0.92 6.58
C PHE A 25 7.86 0.25 7.34
N VAL A 26 7.04 1.05 6.66
CA VAL A 26 6.39 2.23 7.28
C VAL A 26 5.46 1.81 8.42
N SER A 27 4.74 0.70 8.25
CA SER A 27 3.86 0.12 9.26
C SER A 27 4.55 -0.25 10.58
N SER A 28 5.80 -0.71 10.52
CA SER A 28 6.46 -1.37 11.65
C SER A 28 7.66 -0.61 12.24
N HIS A 29 8.35 0.23 11.45
CA HIS A 29 9.64 0.80 11.85
C HIS A 29 9.52 2.18 12.51
N PHE A 30 8.51 2.98 12.17
CA PHE A 30 8.33 4.30 12.75
C PHE A 30 7.48 4.21 14.00
N LEU A 31 8.05 4.65 15.12
CA LEU A 31 7.44 4.51 16.43
C LEU A 31 6.95 5.85 16.96
N ILE A 32 5.82 5.81 17.66
CA ILE A 32 5.34 6.91 18.50
C ILE A 32 5.25 6.43 19.94
N TYR A 33 5.70 7.24 20.90
CA TYR A 33 5.57 6.90 22.32
C TYR A 33 4.14 7.21 22.79
N ASP A 34 3.45 6.22 23.33
CA ASP A 34 2.17 6.41 24.00
C ASP A 34 2.37 6.43 25.52
N ALA A 35 2.09 7.58 26.14
CA ALA A 35 2.21 7.76 27.58
C ALA A 35 1.14 6.98 28.38
N ASP A 36 -0.02 6.70 27.80
CA ASP A 36 -1.09 5.97 28.47
C ASP A 36 -0.75 4.46 28.53
N ALA A 37 -0.29 3.90 27.41
CA ALA A 37 0.23 2.53 27.34
C ALA A 37 1.67 2.36 27.86
N ARG A 38 2.36 3.47 28.18
CA ARG A 38 3.76 3.54 28.64
C ARG A 38 4.74 2.77 27.74
N ARG A 39 4.54 2.83 26.42
CA ARG A 39 5.36 2.10 25.45
C ARG A 39 5.41 2.79 24.09
N ASN A 40 6.42 2.45 23.31
CA ASN A 40 6.45 2.77 21.89
C ASN A 40 5.43 1.89 21.15
N GLN A 41 4.79 2.49 20.15
CA GLN A 41 3.85 1.84 19.25
C GLN A 41 4.27 2.06 17.81
N SER A 42 4.26 1.00 17.00
CA SER A 42 4.34 1.13 15.55
C SER A 42 2.98 1.54 14.97
N PHE A 43 2.96 1.94 13.70
CA PHE A 43 1.72 2.27 13.01
C PHE A 43 0.71 1.12 13.07
N ASP A 44 1.15 -0.14 12.90
CA ASP A 44 0.28 -1.33 13.00
C ASP A 44 -0.43 -1.47 14.36
N GLU A 45 0.12 -0.84 15.41
CA GLU A 45 -0.46 -0.89 16.75
C GLU A 45 -1.40 0.28 17.03
N PHE A 46 -1.21 1.42 16.35
CA PHE A 46 -1.94 2.65 16.64
C PHE A 46 -2.91 3.11 15.54
N CYS A 47 -2.90 2.46 14.37
CA CYS A 47 -3.70 2.85 13.20
C CYS A 47 -5.22 2.81 13.41
N GLY A 48 -5.72 2.10 14.42
CA GLY A 48 -7.16 1.99 14.70
C GLY A 48 -7.92 1.39 13.52
N GLY A 49 -9.03 2.00 13.11
CA GLY A 49 -9.82 1.52 11.96
C GLY A 49 -9.10 1.54 10.60
N PHE A 50 -7.89 2.10 10.50
CA PHE A 50 -7.21 2.34 9.23
C PHE A 50 -6.08 1.36 8.90
N CYS A 51 -5.80 0.37 9.76
CA CYS A 51 -4.70 -0.58 9.57
C CYS A 51 -4.78 -1.37 8.25
N GLN A 52 -5.98 -1.51 7.71
CA GLN A 52 -6.26 -2.26 6.48
C GLN A 52 -6.37 -1.37 5.23
N ALA A 53 -6.07 -0.06 5.32
CA ALA A 53 -6.24 0.87 4.21
C ALA A 53 -5.35 0.57 2.98
N ASN A 54 -4.26 -0.19 3.18
CA ASN A 54 -3.37 -0.64 2.10
C ASN A 54 -3.50 -2.14 1.80
N GLU A 55 -4.41 -2.83 2.48
CA GLU A 55 -4.64 -4.28 2.27
C GLU A 55 -5.04 -4.62 0.83
N PRO A 56 -5.85 -3.81 0.11
CA PRO A 56 -6.15 -4.06 -1.31
C PRO A 56 -4.91 -4.23 -2.18
N VAL A 57 -3.84 -3.45 -1.93
CA VAL A 57 -2.57 -3.55 -2.67
C VAL A 57 -1.88 -4.89 -2.40
N ARG A 58 -1.85 -5.33 -1.13
CA ARG A 58 -1.27 -6.62 -0.73
C ARG A 58 -2.04 -7.78 -1.33
N GLN A 59 -3.37 -7.75 -1.26
CA GLN A 59 -4.22 -8.80 -1.80
C GLN A 59 -4.12 -8.89 -3.31
N PHE A 60 -4.09 -7.77 -4.02
CA PHE A 60 -3.87 -7.74 -5.47
C PHE A 60 -2.54 -8.41 -5.85
N TYR A 61 -1.44 -8.03 -5.18
CA TYR A 61 -0.13 -8.66 -5.41
C TYR A 61 -0.12 -10.16 -5.09
N ASN A 62 -0.74 -10.57 -3.97
CA ASN A 62 -0.83 -11.98 -3.60
C ASN A 62 -1.62 -12.79 -4.64
N GLY A 63 -2.76 -12.26 -5.11
CA GLY A 63 -3.54 -12.89 -6.17
C GLY A 63 -2.71 -13.05 -7.45
N MET A 64 -1.98 -12.01 -7.87
CA MET A 64 -1.09 -12.08 -9.04
C MET A 64 -0.04 -13.18 -8.89
N ARG A 65 0.58 -13.28 -7.72
CA ARG A 65 1.60 -14.31 -7.45
C ARG A 65 1.02 -15.71 -7.50
N VAL A 66 -0.18 -15.90 -6.96
CA VAL A 66 -0.85 -17.20 -6.98
C VAL A 66 -1.17 -17.61 -8.42
N LEU A 67 -1.76 -16.72 -9.22
CA LEU A 67 -2.06 -16.97 -10.63
C LEU A 67 -0.80 -17.25 -11.46
N ALA A 68 0.32 -16.59 -11.14
CA ALA A 68 1.60 -16.82 -11.82
C ALA A 68 2.31 -18.13 -11.41
N ALA A 69 1.94 -18.75 -10.29
CA ALA A 69 2.63 -19.90 -9.71
C ALA A 69 2.13 -21.27 -10.22
N ASN A 70 1.39 -21.32 -11.34
CA ASN A 70 0.69 -22.51 -11.83
C ASN A 70 -0.15 -23.16 -10.72
N ALA A 71 -1.03 -22.36 -10.12
CA ALA A 71 -1.91 -22.83 -9.06
C ALA A 71 -2.89 -23.91 -9.57
N SER A 72 -3.52 -24.65 -8.65
CA SER A 72 -4.59 -25.55 -9.06
C SER A 72 -5.76 -24.76 -9.63
N PHE A 73 -6.47 -25.34 -10.59
CA PHE A 73 -7.68 -24.76 -11.18
C PHE A 73 -8.70 -24.30 -10.12
N GLU A 74 -8.83 -25.05 -9.02
CA GLU A 74 -9.70 -24.68 -7.90
C GLU A 74 -9.27 -23.38 -7.21
N LEU A 75 -7.96 -23.14 -7.11
CA LEU A 75 -7.42 -21.95 -6.46
C LEU A 75 -7.52 -20.74 -7.40
N GLU A 76 -7.27 -20.93 -8.69
CA GLU A 76 -7.40 -19.89 -9.72
C GLU A 76 -8.83 -19.37 -9.82
N ASN A 77 -9.84 -20.25 -9.80
CA ASN A 77 -11.25 -19.86 -9.84
C ASN A 77 -11.73 -19.08 -8.60
N ARG A 78 -10.91 -19.00 -7.55
CA ARG A 78 -11.21 -18.23 -6.33
C ARG A 78 -10.54 -16.86 -6.33
N ILE A 79 -9.94 -16.47 -7.45
CA ILE A 79 -9.20 -15.22 -7.62
C ILE A 79 -9.70 -14.50 -8.87
N ASP A 80 -10.30 -13.33 -8.69
CA ASP A 80 -10.67 -12.40 -9.76
C ASP A 80 -10.00 -11.05 -9.51
N LEU A 81 -9.01 -10.69 -10.33
CA LEU A 81 -8.26 -9.44 -10.21
C LEU A 81 -8.83 -8.30 -11.08
N ALA A 82 -10.16 -8.19 -11.12
CA ALA A 82 -10.86 -7.15 -11.84
C ALA A 82 -10.83 -5.78 -11.12
N TYR A 83 -11.03 -4.73 -11.89
CA TYR A 83 -11.27 -3.35 -11.43
C TYR A 83 -12.75 -2.98 -11.63
N PRO A 84 -13.37 -2.19 -10.73
CA PRO A 84 -12.81 -1.56 -9.52
C PRO A 84 -12.78 -2.46 -8.29
N THR A 85 -13.39 -3.64 -8.36
CA THR A 85 -13.51 -4.59 -7.25
C THR A 85 -12.89 -5.91 -7.66
N SER A 86 -11.87 -6.33 -6.91
CA SER A 86 -11.26 -7.64 -7.04
C SER A 86 -11.81 -8.57 -5.96
N GLU A 87 -11.67 -9.87 -6.19
CA GLU A 87 -12.07 -10.92 -5.26
C GLU A 87 -10.93 -11.93 -5.06
N MET A 88 -10.70 -12.32 -3.81
CA MET A 88 -9.78 -13.39 -3.46
C MET A 88 -10.39 -14.23 -2.34
N PHE A 89 -10.54 -15.54 -2.57
CA PHE A 89 -11.13 -16.49 -1.62
C PHE A 89 -12.50 -16.06 -1.08
N SER A 90 -13.39 -15.60 -1.98
CA SER A 90 -14.74 -15.12 -1.65
C SER A 90 -14.77 -13.86 -0.80
N ARG A 91 -13.68 -13.08 -0.83
CA ARG A 91 -13.60 -11.76 -0.21
C ARG A 91 -13.34 -10.72 -1.27
N SER A 92 -14.29 -9.81 -1.43
CA SER A 92 -14.16 -8.69 -2.35
C SER A 92 -13.45 -7.53 -1.68
N PHE A 93 -12.61 -6.81 -2.43
CA PHE A 93 -11.93 -5.61 -1.99
C PHE A 93 -11.88 -4.58 -3.12
N SER A 94 -12.02 -3.30 -2.76
CA SER A 94 -12.00 -2.20 -3.71
C SER A 94 -10.58 -1.74 -3.97
N LEU A 95 -10.21 -1.58 -5.25
CA LEU A 95 -8.93 -1.03 -5.68
C LEU A 95 -8.96 0.51 -5.77
N LEU A 96 -10.14 1.12 -5.81
CA LEU A 96 -10.34 2.58 -5.90
C LEU A 96 -9.51 3.43 -4.92
N PRO A 97 -9.34 3.07 -3.62
CA PRO A 97 -8.58 3.91 -2.71
C PRO A 97 -7.07 3.94 -3.00
N ASN A 98 -6.55 2.95 -3.74
CA ASN A 98 -5.11 2.79 -3.92
C ASN A 98 -4.66 2.88 -5.38
N PHE A 99 -5.50 2.57 -6.38
CA PHE A 99 -5.08 2.40 -7.78
C PHE A 99 -5.56 3.59 -8.63
N PHE A 100 -4.62 4.31 -9.27
CA PHE A 100 -4.90 5.54 -10.02
C PHE A 100 -4.24 5.56 -11.41
N GLY A 101 -4.86 6.30 -12.34
CA GLY A 101 -4.44 6.37 -13.74
C GLY A 101 -4.55 5.00 -14.40
N ILE A 102 -5.77 4.47 -14.42
CA ILE A 102 -6.07 3.10 -14.84
C ILE A 102 -6.32 3.04 -16.35
N GLU A 103 -5.74 2.04 -17.00
CA GLU A 103 -6.16 1.57 -18.30
C GLU A 103 -6.67 0.13 -18.16
N LEU A 104 -7.78 -0.16 -18.85
CA LEU A 104 -8.40 -1.48 -18.86
C LEU A 104 -8.16 -2.17 -20.20
N GLU A 105 -8.21 -3.49 -20.18
CA GLU A 105 -8.34 -4.28 -21.41
C GLU A 105 -9.73 -4.08 -22.04
N ASP A 106 -9.93 -4.61 -23.25
CA ASP A 106 -11.17 -4.47 -24.01
C ASP A 106 -12.40 -5.06 -23.31
N ASP A 107 -12.19 -5.95 -22.33
CA ASP A 107 -13.26 -6.52 -21.49
C ASP A 107 -13.83 -5.52 -20.47
N GLY A 108 -13.19 -4.35 -20.31
CA GLY A 108 -13.60 -3.31 -19.39
C GLY A 108 -13.49 -3.68 -17.91
N ARG A 109 -12.77 -4.76 -17.57
CA ARG A 109 -12.62 -5.29 -16.20
C ARG A 109 -11.17 -5.55 -15.82
N THR A 110 -10.39 -6.11 -16.75
CA THR A 110 -9.01 -6.50 -16.50
C THR A 110 -8.11 -5.27 -16.53
N LEU A 111 -7.25 -5.13 -15.52
CA LEU A 111 -6.28 -4.04 -15.46
C LEU A 111 -5.17 -4.28 -16.49
N LYS A 112 -5.09 -3.39 -17.48
CA LYS A 112 -3.98 -3.32 -18.43
C LYS A 112 -2.82 -2.54 -17.86
N SER A 113 -3.11 -1.40 -17.24
CA SER A 113 -2.09 -0.56 -16.61
C SER A 113 -2.63 0.27 -15.44
N VAL A 114 -1.72 0.62 -14.55
CA VAL A 114 -1.91 1.48 -13.37
C VAL A 114 -0.75 2.46 -13.33
N ALA A 115 -1.00 3.75 -13.48
CA ALA A 115 0.05 4.76 -13.48
C ALA A 115 0.60 5.05 -12.07
N MET A 116 -0.22 4.89 -11.03
CA MET A 116 0.13 5.27 -9.66
C MET A 116 -0.56 4.41 -8.62
N ILE A 117 0.17 4.11 -7.53
CA ILE A 117 -0.39 3.52 -6.30
C ILE A 117 -0.35 4.54 -5.16
N ALA A 118 -1.49 4.85 -4.55
CA ALA A 118 -1.56 5.64 -3.33
C ALA A 118 -1.52 4.72 -2.10
N LEU A 119 -0.57 4.99 -1.21
CA LEU A 119 -0.51 4.38 0.11
C LEU A 119 -1.11 5.33 1.14
N ILE A 120 -1.97 4.80 2.00
CA ILE A 120 -2.73 5.54 3.01
C ILE A 120 -2.23 5.12 4.39
N PHE A 121 -1.57 6.05 5.09
CA PHE A 121 -1.19 5.88 6.49
C PHE A 121 -1.99 6.88 7.32
N ARG A 122 -3.22 6.50 7.66
CA ARG A 122 -4.11 7.27 8.51
C ARG A 122 -4.21 6.59 9.87
N ALA A 123 -4.34 7.38 10.93
CA ALA A 123 -4.56 6.86 12.27
C ALA A 123 -5.61 7.69 12.98
N GLU A 124 -6.26 7.08 13.97
CA GLU A 124 -7.10 7.78 14.92
C GLU A 124 -6.23 8.57 15.90
N LYS A 125 -6.66 9.78 16.26
CA LYS A 125 -5.88 10.60 17.19
C LYS A 125 -5.95 10.02 18.60
N HIS A 126 -4.80 9.66 19.15
CA HIS A 126 -4.68 9.29 20.55
C HIS A 126 -4.61 10.53 21.48
N ARG A 127 -5.17 10.43 22.70
CA ARG A 127 -5.22 11.55 23.65
C ARG A 127 -3.83 11.93 24.19
N SER A 128 -2.96 10.95 24.37
CA SER A 128 -1.59 11.13 24.85
C SER A 128 -0.67 11.81 23.82
N TRP A 129 -1.08 11.91 22.55
CA TRP A 129 -0.23 12.45 21.49
C TRP A 129 -0.34 13.97 21.36
N THR A 130 0.83 14.60 21.33
CA THR A 130 0.96 16.01 20.96
C THR A 130 1.06 16.15 19.44
N ARG A 131 0.73 17.34 18.91
CA ARG A 131 0.93 17.65 17.48
C ARG A 131 2.40 17.46 17.06
N ASN A 132 3.35 17.75 17.94
CA ASN A 132 4.77 17.57 17.64
C ASN A 132 5.13 16.10 17.48
N MET A 133 4.58 15.20 18.31
CA MET A 133 4.85 13.76 18.18
C MET A 133 4.36 13.19 16.85
N VAL A 134 3.14 13.56 16.45
CA VAL A 134 2.58 13.17 15.13
C VAL A 134 3.44 13.73 14.01
N LYS A 135 3.81 15.02 14.09
CA LYS A 135 4.70 15.65 13.10
C LYS A 135 6.07 14.98 13.01
N GLN A 136 6.66 14.55 14.12
CA GLN A 136 7.95 13.84 14.10
C GLN A 136 7.81 12.47 13.41
N TRP A 137 6.69 11.79 13.59
CA TRP A 137 6.41 10.54 12.87
C TRP A 137 6.29 10.80 11.36
N GLU A 138 5.51 11.81 10.96
CA GLU A 138 5.35 12.22 9.54
C GLU A 138 6.69 12.60 8.90
N LEU A 139 7.49 13.43 9.59
CA LEU A 139 8.83 13.81 9.14
C LEU A 139 9.79 12.62 9.06
N GLY A 140 9.66 11.63 9.95
CA GLY A 140 10.44 10.40 9.90
C GLY A 140 10.14 9.60 8.63
N VAL A 141 8.85 9.42 8.32
CA VAL A 141 8.39 8.77 7.09
C VAL A 141 8.87 9.54 5.86
N GLN A 142 8.72 10.88 5.86
CA GLN A 142 9.20 11.73 4.78
C GLN A 142 10.70 11.60 4.53
N THR A 143 11.50 11.71 5.60
CA THR A 143 12.96 11.61 5.51
C THR A 143 13.39 10.25 4.96
N TYR A 144 12.69 9.18 5.32
CA TYR A 144 12.95 7.86 4.75
C TYR A 144 12.69 7.84 3.25
N PHE A 145 11.58 8.39 2.79
CA PHE A 145 11.25 8.40 1.37
C PHE A 145 12.12 9.34 0.54
N GLU A 146 12.58 10.48 1.09
CA GLU A 146 13.56 11.33 0.42
C GLU A 146 14.85 10.55 0.12
N LYS A 147 15.38 9.83 1.12
CA LYS A 147 16.54 8.94 0.94
C LYS A 147 16.25 7.75 0.04
N TYR A 148 15.02 7.24 0.09
CA TYR A 148 14.57 6.16 -0.77
C TYR A 148 14.55 6.60 -2.24
N VAL A 149 14.13 7.83 -2.53
CA VAL A 149 14.19 8.41 -3.88
C VAL A 149 15.64 8.60 -4.31
N ASP A 150 16.58 8.90 -3.43
CA ASP A 150 17.99 8.97 -3.82
C ASP A 150 18.61 7.60 -4.16
N THR A 151 18.06 6.51 -3.61
CA THR A 151 18.66 5.17 -3.69
C THR A 151 17.89 4.16 -4.58
N SER A 152 16.57 4.29 -4.70
CA SER A 152 15.74 3.42 -5.54
C SER A 152 15.90 3.80 -7.01
N SER A 153 16.19 2.84 -7.88
CA SER A 153 16.22 3.04 -9.34
C SER A 153 14.86 2.82 -9.99
N ARG A 154 13.81 2.51 -9.23
CA ARG A 154 12.53 2.02 -9.76
C ARG A 154 11.36 2.92 -9.44
N THR A 155 11.21 3.36 -8.19
CA THR A 155 9.99 4.07 -7.76
C THR A 155 10.27 5.53 -7.40
N THR A 156 9.30 6.40 -7.70
CA THR A 156 9.26 7.81 -7.28
C THR A 156 8.12 8.00 -6.28
N PHE A 157 8.37 8.80 -5.26
CA PHE A 157 7.43 9.06 -4.18
C PHE A 157 6.94 10.52 -4.16
N CYS A 158 5.64 10.70 -3.93
CA CYS A 158 5.04 12.00 -3.60
C CYS A 158 4.22 11.89 -2.32
N LEU A 159 4.58 12.67 -1.29
CA LEU A 159 3.73 12.89 -0.13
C LEU A 159 2.62 13.87 -0.46
N ILE A 160 1.46 13.64 0.11
CA ILE A 160 0.43 14.65 0.24
C ILE A 160 0.31 14.89 1.73
N ASP A 161 0.79 16.04 2.19
CA ASP A 161 0.49 16.53 3.54
C ASP A 161 -0.95 17.04 3.53
N LEU A 162 -1.80 16.52 4.41
CA LEU A 162 -3.19 16.98 4.61
C LEU A 162 -3.29 17.91 5.83
#